data_AF-A0A3A1QTL6-F1
#
_entry.id   AF-A0A3A1QTL6-F1
#
_cell.length_a   1.000
_cell.length_b   1.000
_cell.length_c   1.000
_cell.angle_alpha   90.00
_cell.angle_beta   90.00
_cell.angle_gamma   90.00
#
_symmetry.space_group_name_H-M   'P 1'
#
loop_
_entity.id
_entity.type
_entity.pdbx_description
1 polymer ?
#
loop_
_entity_poly.entity_id
_entity_poly.type
_entity_poly.pdbx_seq_one_letter_code
_entity_poly.pdbx_strand_id
1 'polypeptide(L)' 'MKNFIKKLLKYTVTIVLIVLYLNLLPYLVTWFDLEYTVIEFVLIIIVIILAVLTSELIFR' A
#
# COMPACT_ATOMS: atom_id res chain seq x y z
N MET A 1 18.06 7.28 19.90
CA MET A 1 18.50 6.74 18.59
C MET A 1 17.70 5.53 18.11
N LYS A 2 17.57 4.42 18.88
CA LYS A 2 16.82 3.22 18.44
C LYS A 2 15.37 3.50 17.96
N ASN A 3 14.63 4.36 18.66
CA ASN A 3 13.24 4.67 18.29
C ASN A 3 13.13 5.53 17.02
N PHE A 4 14.14 6.36 16.72
CA PHE A 4 14.15 7.18 15.51
C PHE A 4 14.42 6.32 14.27
N ILE A 5 15.40 5.41 14.38
CA ILE A 5 15.72 4.45 13.32
C ILE A 5 14.53 3.51 13.07
N LYS A 6 13.86 3.01 14.11
CA LYS A 6 12.64 2.18 13.95
C LYS A 6 11.52 2.92 13.22
N LYS A 7 11.30 4.20 13.55
CA LYS A 7 10.30 5.03 12.85
C LYS A 7 10.67 5.25 11.38
N LEU A 8 11.93 5.58 11.11
CA LEU A 8 12.41 5.81 9.75
C LEU A 8 12.26 4.53 8.89
N LEU A 9 12.66 3.38 9.44
CA LEU A 9 12.49 2.08 8.79
C LEU A 9 11.01 1.76 8.53
N LYS A 10 10.12 2.04 9.50
CA LYS A 10 8.67 1.85 9.34
C LYS A 10 8.14 2.67 8.15
N TYR A 11 8.50 3.94 8.06
CA TYR A 11 8.06 4.79 6.94
C TYR A 11 8.61 4.32 5.60
N THR A 12 9.89 3.95 5.53
CA THR A 12 10.48 3.41 4.30
C THR A 12 9.75 2.13 3.85
N VAL A 13 9.47 1.21 4.77
CA VAL A 13 8.72 -0.02 4.45
C VAL A 13 7.29 0.30 4.01
N THR A 14 6.60 1.24 4.67
CA THR A 14 5.26 1.67 4.22
C THR A 14 5.29 2.21 2.78
N ILE A 15 6.27 3.06 2.45
CA ILE A 15 6.40 3.62 1.10
C ILE A 15 6.66 2.51 0.07
N VAL A 16 7.55 1.58 0.37
CA VAL A 16 7.84 0.43 -0.51
C VAL A 16 6.59 -0.43 -0.72
N LEU A 17 5.82 -0.69 0.34
CA LEU A 17 4.56 -1.44 0.24
C LEU A 17 3.52 -0.71 -0.61
N ILE A 18 3.38 0.62 -0.46
CA ILE A 18 2.48 1.42 -1.31
C ILE A 18 2.89 1.29 -2.77
N VAL A 19 4.18 1.44 -3.10
CA VAL A 19 4.67 1.33 -4.47
C VAL A 19 4.40 -0.06 -5.05
N LEU A 20 4.68 -1.12 -4.29
CA LEU A 20 4.43 -2.49 -4.72
C LEU A 20 2.93 -2.73 -4.99
N TYR A 21 2.06 -2.32 -4.07
CA TYR A 21 0.63 -2.54 -4.19
C TYR A 21 0.01 -1.71 -5.32
N LEU A 22 0.46 -0.47 -5.52
CA LEU A 22 0.03 0.35 -6.66
C LEU A 22 0.49 -0.25 -7.98
N ASN A 23 1.66 -0.90 -8.03
CA ASN A 23 2.12 -1.60 -9.23
C ASN A 23 1.28 -2.86 -9.54
N LEU A 24 0.70 -3.49 -8.52
CA LEU A 24 -0.21 -4.62 -8.67
C LEU A 24 -1.64 -4.22 -9.06
N LEU A 25 -2.03 -2.97 -8.80
CA LEU A 25 -3.37 -2.44 -9.05
C LEU A 25 -3.87 -2.66 -10.49
N PRO A 26 -3.08 -2.39 -11.56
CA PRO A 26 -3.54 -2.56 -12.94
C PRO A 26 -3.91 -4.01 -13.27
N TYR A 27 -3.20 -4.98 -12.68
CA TYR A 27 -3.47 -6.40 -12.86
C TYR A 27 -4.77 -6.83 -12.17
N LEU A 28 -5.09 -6.23 -11.02
CA LEU A 28 -6.34 -6.47 -10.32
C LEU A 28 -7.52 -5.85 -11.09
N VAL A 29 -7.39 -4.62 -11.57
CA VAL A 29 -8.43 -3.94 -12.35
C VAL A 29 -8.81 -4.75 -13.60
N THR A 30 -7.81 -5.29 -14.32
CA THR A 30 -8.06 -6.14 -15.50
C THR A 30 -8.71 -7.48 -15.16
N TRP A 31 -8.38 -8.07 -14.00
CA TRP A 31 -8.98 -9.34 -13.56
C TRP A 31 -10.47 -9.24 -13.23
N PHE A 32 -10.92 -8.08 -12.78
CA PHE A 32 -12.29 -7.89 -12.31
C PHE A 32 -13.18 -7.13 -13.32
N ASP A 33 -12.66 -6.84 -14.53
CA ASP A 33 -13.38 -6.11 -15.61
C ASP A 33 -14.01 -4.80 -15.09
N LEU A 34 -13.29 -4.09 -14.21
CA LEU A 34 -13.80 -2.93 -13.49
C LEU A 34 -13.66 -1.69 -14.39
N GLU A 35 -14.75 -0.92 -14.55
CA GLU A 35 -14.70 0.37 -15.24
C GLU A 35 -13.63 1.28 -14.61
N TYR A 36 -12.75 1.79 -15.48
CA TYR A 36 -11.45 2.33 -15.13
C TYR A 36 -11.46 3.57 -14.23
N THR A 37 -12.59 4.25 -14.05
CA THR A 37 -12.58 5.61 -13.45
C THR A 37 -12.90 5.64 -11.96
N VAL A 38 -14.01 5.07 -11.52
CA VAL A 38 -14.43 5.17 -10.11
C VAL A 38 -13.77 4.10 -9.24
N ILE A 39 -13.61 2.90 -9.80
CA ILE A 39 -13.18 1.74 -9.05
C ILE A 39 -11.67 1.77 -8.80
N GLU A 40 -10.90 2.35 -9.72
CA GLU A 40 -9.46 2.54 -9.54
C GLU A 40 -9.15 3.43 -8.32
N PHE A 41 -9.91 4.51 -8.10
CA PHE A 41 -9.76 5.34 -6.90
C PHE A 41 -10.07 4.58 -5.61
N VAL A 42 -11.12 3.75 -5.61
CA VAL A 42 -11.47 2.92 -4.45
C VAL A 42 -10.34 1.92 -4.15
N LEU A 43 -9.81 1.27 -5.18
CA LEU A 43 -8.70 0.32 -5.04
C LEU A 43 -7.41 1.01 -4.56
N ILE A 44 -7.11 2.23 -5.03
CA ILE A 44 -5.96 3.02 -4.55
C ILE A 44 -6.09 3.30 -3.04
N ILE A 45 -7.28 3.69 -2.57
CA ILE A 45 -7.51 3.94 -1.14
C ILE A 45 -7.32 2.65 -0.34
N ILE A 46 -7.89 1.54 -0.81
CA ILE A 46 -7.75 0.22 -0.17
C ILE A 46 -6.27 -0.19 -0.10
N VAL A 47 -5.52 -0.01 -1.18
CA VAL A 47 -4.08 -0.30 -1.25
C VAL A 47 -3.29 0.50 -0.22
N ILE A 48 -3.57 1.80 -0.07
CA ILE A 48 -2.88 2.65 0.90
C ILE A 48 -3.18 2.16 2.33
N ILE A 49 -4.44 1.86 2.64
CA ILE A 49 -4.84 1.34 3.95
C ILE A 49 -4.14 0.01 4.24
N LEU A 50 -4.13 -0.91 3.28
CA LEU A 50 -3.45 -2.20 3.42
C LEU A 50 -1.95 -2.04 3.64
N ALA A 51 -1.29 -1.13 2.92
CA ALA A 51 0.14 -0.89 3.08
C ALA A 51 0.47 -0.35 4.48
N VAL A 52 -0.37 0.55 5.01
CA VAL A 52 -0.24 1.06 6.38
C VAL A 52 -0.43 -0.07 7.39
N LEU A 53 -1.52 -0.84 7.31
CA LEU A 53 -1.79 -1.96 8.21
C LEU A 53 -0.69 -3.02 8.17
N THR A 54 -0.18 -3.36 6.99
CA THR A 54 0.91 -4.32 6.82
C THR A 54 2.19 -3.80 7.47
N SER A 55 2.51 -2.52 7.28
CA SER A 55 3.64 -1.87 7.98
C SER A 55 3.46 -1.87 9.50
N GLU A 56 2.23 -1.63 9.99
CA GLU A 56 1.96 -1.70 11.43
C GLU A 56 2.18 -3.11 11.98
N LEU A 57 1.75 -4.15 11.27
CA LEU A 57 1.95 -5.55 11.65
C LEU A 57 3.44 -5.93 11.67
N ILE A 58 4.23 -5.49 10.69
CA ILE A 58 5.67 -5.78 10.61
C ILE A 58 6.44 -5.14 11.78
N PHE A 59 6.04 -3.93 12.18
CA PHE A 59 6.76 -3.13 13.18
C PHE A 59 6.15 -3.17 14.59
N ARG A 60 5.07 -3.92 14.79
CA ARG A 60 4.46 -4.19 16.10
C ARG A 60 5.51 -4.79 17.04
#